data_AF-A0A1M3KQ78-F1
#
_entry.id   AF-A0A1M3KQ78-F1
#
_cell.length_a   1.000
_cell.length_b   1.000
_cell.length_c   1.000
_cell.angle_alpha   90.00
_cell.angle_beta   90.00
_cell.angle_gamma   90.00
#
_symmetry.space_group_name_H-M   'P 1'
#
loop_
_entity.id
_entity.type
_entity.pdbx_description
1 polymer ?
#
loop_
_entity_poly.entity_id
_entity_poly.type
_entity_poly.pdbx_seq_one_letter_code
_entity_poly.pdbx_strand_id
1 'polypeptide(L)'
;MQQGVVVDEHATDAAHATGEVHATEEAHAEVFPPFDPSTFSSQLVWLAITFAVLYIALSRVALPRIGGIIDARKARIEGDLKEAERLRAQTDKAVAAYEAALAQARQDAGKIAEDTRQSIRADIEGKRAVVEKDLGTRMSEADARIQASKSAALGSVDAIATETAQALVAQLGGDANEADVRAAVAEAKGAV
;
A
#
# COMPACT_ATOMS: atom_id res chain seq x y z
N MET A 1 -23.84 -89.69 -56.19
CA MET A 1 -22.50 -90.17 -56.60
C MET A 1 -22.33 -89.89 -58.09
N GLN A 2 -21.09 -89.60 -58.48
CA GLN A 2 -20.47 -89.74 -59.81
C GLN A 2 -21.35 -89.75 -61.09
N GLN A 3 -20.91 -88.93 -62.05
CA GLN A 3 -20.95 -89.09 -63.52
C GLN A 3 -21.65 -90.32 -64.14
N GLY A 4 -22.43 -90.02 -65.19
CA GLY A 4 -22.17 -90.52 -66.55
C GLY A 4 -23.18 -91.52 -67.14
N VAL A 5 -23.29 -91.49 -68.48
CA VAL A 5 -23.98 -92.40 -69.44
C VAL A 5 -25.31 -91.84 -69.97
N VAL A 6 -25.31 -90.99 -71.01
CA VAL A 6 -25.30 -91.18 -72.51
C VAL A 6 -26.68 -91.23 -73.18
N VAL A 7 -26.73 -90.63 -74.38
CA VAL A 7 -27.32 -91.13 -75.66
C VAL A 7 -28.27 -90.15 -76.38
N ASP A 8 -28.00 -89.97 -77.69
CA ASP A 8 -28.80 -89.52 -78.85
C ASP A 8 -29.47 -88.14 -78.86
N GLU A 9 -29.94 -87.59 -80.00
CA GLU A 9 -29.63 -87.56 -81.44
C GLU A 9 -30.75 -86.65 -82.02
N HIS A 10 -30.46 -85.96 -83.12
CA HIS A 10 -31.25 -85.00 -83.88
C HIS A 10 -32.78 -85.00 -83.79
N ALA A 11 -33.35 -83.79 -83.62
CA ALA A 11 -34.53 -83.35 -84.37
C ALA A 11 -34.59 -81.82 -84.46
N THR A 12 -34.65 -81.33 -85.71
CA THR A 12 -34.99 -79.98 -86.14
C THR A 12 -36.44 -79.62 -85.82
N ASP A 13 -36.73 -78.43 -85.32
CA ASP A 13 -37.78 -77.54 -85.85
C ASP A 13 -37.71 -76.17 -85.18
N ALA A 14 -37.64 -75.10 -85.96
CA ALA A 14 -37.70 -73.72 -85.48
C ALA A 14 -38.62 -72.92 -86.41
N ALA A 15 -39.90 -72.86 -86.04
CA ALA A 15 -40.92 -72.06 -86.70
C ALA A 15 -41.28 -70.81 -85.86
N HIS A 16 -40.90 -69.66 -86.42
CA HIS A 16 -41.53 -68.33 -86.45
C HIS A 16 -42.63 -67.89 -85.45
N ALA A 17 -42.53 -66.63 -84.99
CA ALA A 17 -43.58 -65.59 -85.09
C ALA A 17 -43.06 -64.21 -84.59
N THR A 18 -42.78 -63.24 -85.50
CA THR A 18 -43.53 -61.96 -85.74
C THR A 18 -43.49 -60.97 -84.57
N GLY A 19 -43.26 -59.66 -84.68
CA GLY A 19 -43.10 -58.60 -85.68
C GLY A 19 -42.66 -57.35 -84.85
N GLU A 20 -42.33 -56.17 -85.31
CA GLU A 20 -42.59 -55.43 -86.53
C GLU A 20 -41.61 -54.25 -86.52
N VAL A 21 -41.22 -53.82 -87.71
CA VAL A 21 -40.31 -52.70 -87.98
C VAL A 21 -41.09 -51.40 -87.86
N HIS A 22 -40.58 -50.42 -87.13
CA HIS A 22 -40.88 -49.01 -87.38
C HIS A 22 -39.57 -48.30 -87.70
N ALA A 23 -39.28 -48.24 -88.99
CA ALA A 23 -38.36 -47.26 -89.56
C ALA A 23 -39.20 -46.07 -90.03
N THR A 24 -38.89 -44.88 -89.56
CA THR A 24 -39.09 -43.61 -90.29
C THR A 24 -38.14 -42.58 -89.68
N GLU A 25 -37.57 -41.78 -90.58
CA GLU A 25 -36.45 -40.85 -90.37
C GLU A 25 -36.71 -39.77 -89.31
N GLU A 26 -35.70 -39.47 -88.49
CA GLU A 26 -35.27 -38.09 -88.20
C GLU A 26 -33.82 -38.10 -87.68
N ALA A 27 -32.98 -37.19 -88.18
CA ALA A 27 -31.61 -37.01 -87.72
C ALA A 27 -31.59 -36.47 -86.28
N HIS A 28 -31.48 -37.35 -85.28
CA HIS A 28 -31.22 -36.97 -83.90
C HIS A 28 -29.79 -37.41 -83.54
N ALA A 29 -28.92 -36.44 -83.32
CA ALA A 29 -27.60 -36.67 -82.76
C ALA A 29 -27.77 -37.44 -81.44
N GLU A 30 -27.23 -38.66 -81.35
CA GLU A 30 -27.19 -39.43 -80.11
C GLU A 30 -26.31 -38.67 -79.09
N VAL A 31 -26.93 -37.78 -78.33
CA VAL A 31 -26.34 -37.16 -77.16
C VAL A 31 -26.24 -38.24 -76.08
N PHE A 32 -25.05 -38.42 -75.51
CA PHE A 32 -24.81 -39.36 -74.43
C PHE A 32 -25.85 -39.12 -73.31
N PRO A 33 -26.68 -40.11 -72.91
CA PRO A 33 -27.86 -39.88 -72.09
C PRO A 33 -27.67 -39.04 -70.81
N PRO A 34 -26.53 -39.10 -70.07
CA PRO A 34 -26.33 -38.22 -68.91
C PRO A 34 -25.89 -36.78 -69.24
N PHE A 35 -25.66 -36.44 -70.51
CA PHE A 35 -25.34 -35.08 -70.99
C PHE A 35 -26.42 -34.52 -71.93
N ASP A 36 -27.66 -34.98 -71.81
CA ASP A 36 -28.78 -34.38 -72.55
C ASP A 36 -29.14 -32.99 -71.97
N PRO A 37 -28.90 -31.90 -72.72
CA PRO A 37 -29.12 -30.53 -72.25
C PRO A 37 -30.59 -30.19 -71.97
N SER A 38 -31.53 -31.00 -72.46
CA SER A 38 -32.96 -30.83 -72.16
C SER A 38 -33.28 -31.00 -70.67
N THR A 39 -32.51 -31.84 -69.96
CA THR A 39 -32.70 -32.12 -68.53
C THR A 39 -32.00 -31.11 -67.61
N PHE A 40 -31.00 -30.38 -68.12
CA PHE A 40 -30.23 -29.40 -67.35
C PHE A 40 -31.09 -28.25 -66.85
N SER A 41 -32.10 -27.82 -67.62
CA SER A 41 -33.02 -26.76 -67.18
C SER A 41 -33.77 -27.13 -65.90
N SER A 42 -34.27 -28.36 -65.80
CA SER A 42 -34.96 -28.85 -64.59
C SER A 42 -34.01 -29.02 -63.41
N GLN A 43 -32.81 -29.57 -63.65
CA GLN A 43 -31.77 -29.70 -62.62
C GLN A 43 -31.31 -28.34 -62.08
N LEU A 44 -31.12 -27.34 -62.95
CA LEU A 44 -30.75 -25.99 -62.56
C LEU A 44 -31.86 -25.28 -61.77
N VAL A 45 -33.13 -25.49 -62.13
CA VAL A 45 -34.26 -24.95 -61.36
C VAL A 45 -34.31 -25.58 -59.96
N TRP A 46 -34.17 -26.91 -59.84
CA TRP A 46 -34.16 -27.56 -58.54
C TRP A 46 -32.92 -27.23 -57.70
N LEU A 47 -31.74 -27.11 -58.35
CA LEU A 47 -30.53 -26.61 -57.73
C LEU A 47 -30.74 -25.20 -57.18
N ALA A 48 -31.34 -24.30 -57.97
CA ALA A 48 -31.63 -22.94 -57.52
C ALA A 48 -32.59 -22.91 -56.33
N ILE A 49 -33.64 -23.74 -56.33
CA ILE A 49 -34.59 -23.85 -55.21
C ILE A 49 -33.90 -24.35 -53.95
N THR A 50 -33.20 -25.48 -54.02
CA THR A 50 -32.50 -26.07 -52.87
C THR A 50 -31.38 -25.19 -52.35
N PHE A 51 -30.63 -24.55 -53.24
CA PHE A 51 -29.60 -23.58 -52.89
C PHE A 51 -30.19 -22.33 -52.23
N ALA A 52 -31.31 -21.81 -52.73
CA ALA A 52 -31.99 -20.67 -52.10
C ALA A 52 -32.50 -21.02 -50.69
N VAL A 53 -33.08 -22.20 -50.50
CA VAL A 53 -33.50 -22.67 -49.17
C VAL A 53 -32.31 -22.81 -48.22
N LEU A 54 -31.21 -23.42 -48.68
CA LEU A 54 -29.98 -23.55 -47.90
C LEU A 54 -29.37 -22.19 -47.56
N TYR A 55 -29.34 -21.26 -48.52
CA TYR A 55 -28.85 -19.89 -48.33
C TYR A 55 -29.66 -19.15 -47.26
N ILE A 56 -30.99 -19.27 -47.30
CA ILE A 56 -31.86 -18.68 -46.28
C ILE A 56 -31.59 -19.33 -44.91
N ALA A 57 -31.47 -20.66 -44.85
CA ALA A 57 -31.16 -21.34 -43.59
C ALA A 57 -29.80 -20.90 -42.99
N LEU A 58 -28.76 -20.77 -43.81
CA LEU A 58 -27.44 -20.31 -43.37
C LEU A 58 -27.48 -18.83 -42.91
N SER A 59 -28.06 -17.97 -43.74
CA SER A 59 -28.10 -16.52 -43.48
C SER A 59 -28.95 -16.17 -42.25
N ARG A 60 -30.06 -16.87 -42.04
CA ARG A 60 -30.98 -16.60 -40.93
C ARG A 60 -30.72 -17.40 -39.66
N VAL A 61 -29.99 -18.52 -39.71
CA VAL A 61 -29.80 -19.40 -38.53
C VAL A 61 -28.33 -19.61 -38.21
N ALA A 62 -27.53 -20.07 -39.18
CA ALA A 62 -26.14 -20.42 -38.91
C ALA A 62 -25.26 -19.20 -38.62
N LEU A 63 -25.29 -18.18 -39.48
CA LEU A 63 -24.53 -16.94 -39.33
C LEU A 63 -24.86 -16.17 -38.03
N PRO A 64 -26.14 -15.91 -37.69
CA PRO A 64 -26.45 -15.17 -36.46
C PRO A 64 -26.06 -15.94 -35.19
N ARG A 65 -26.13 -17.28 -35.19
CA ARG A 65 -25.66 -18.08 -34.05
C ARG A 65 -24.15 -17.96 -33.83
N ILE A 66 -23.37 -18.00 -34.91
CA ILE A 66 -21.91 -17.84 -34.83
C ILE A 66 -21.54 -16.41 -34.43
N GLY A 67 -22.21 -15.40 -35.02
CA GLY A 67 -22.05 -13.99 -34.65
C GLY A 67 -22.31 -13.76 -33.15
N GLY A 68 -23.42 -14.27 -32.63
CA GLY A 68 -23.77 -14.13 -31.22
C GLY A 68 -22.74 -14.73 -30.26
N ILE A 69 -22.09 -15.86 -30.62
CA ILE A 69 -21.02 -16.45 -29.80
C ILE A 69 -19.76 -15.58 -29.79
N ILE A 70 -19.39 -15.04 -30.95
CA ILE A 70 -18.22 -14.15 -31.08
C ILE A 70 -18.47 -12.87 -30.27
N ASP A 71 -19.66 -12.27 -30.40
CA ASP A 71 -20.01 -11.06 -29.69
C ASP A 71 -20.11 -11.29 -28.18
N ALA A 72 -20.68 -12.42 -27.74
CA ALA A 72 -20.71 -12.77 -26.32
C ALA A 72 -19.30 -12.93 -25.73
N ARG A 73 -18.37 -13.55 -26.47
CA ARG A 73 -16.97 -13.67 -26.03
C ARG A 73 -16.28 -12.32 -25.98
N LYS A 74 -16.45 -11.48 -27.00
CA LYS A 74 -15.90 -10.10 -27.01
C LYS A 74 -16.44 -9.29 -25.84
N ALA A 75 -17.76 -9.28 -25.64
CA ALA A 75 -18.40 -8.57 -24.55
C ALA A 75 -17.90 -9.04 -23.17
N ARG A 76 -17.69 -10.35 -22.99
CA ARG A 76 -17.12 -10.88 -21.75
C ARG A 76 -15.67 -10.44 -21.55
N ILE A 77 -14.83 -10.52 -22.58
CA ILE A 77 -13.42 -10.08 -22.51
C ILE A 77 -13.33 -8.59 -22.22
N GLU A 78 -14.12 -7.76 -22.91
CA GLU A 78 -14.17 -6.32 -22.67
C GLU A 78 -14.68 -5.99 -21.27
N GLY A 79 -15.67 -6.73 -20.77
CA GLY A 79 -16.16 -6.60 -19.40
C GLY A 79 -15.09 -6.96 -18.37
N ASP A 80 -14.43 -8.10 -18.55
CA ASP A 80 -13.34 -8.56 -17.68
C ASP A 80 -12.15 -7.58 -17.69
N LEU A 81 -11.80 -7.03 -18.85
CA LEU A 81 -10.73 -6.05 -19.00
C LEU A 81 -11.08 -4.72 -18.31
N LYS A 82 -12.30 -4.20 -18.51
CA LYS A 82 -12.77 -2.98 -17.84
C LYS A 82 -12.79 -3.15 -16.33
N GLU A 83 -13.23 -4.31 -15.83
CA GLU A 83 -13.24 -4.58 -14.40
C GLU A 83 -11.83 -4.70 -13.84
N ALA A 84 -10.92 -5.36 -14.56
CA ALA A 84 -9.51 -5.42 -14.20
C ALA A 84 -8.86 -4.02 -14.15
N GLU A 85 -9.13 -3.17 -15.14
CA GLU A 85 -8.67 -1.77 -15.16
C GLU A 85 -9.24 -0.97 -14.00
N ARG A 86 -10.54 -1.12 -13.69
CA ARG A 86 -11.19 -0.49 -12.55
C ARG A 86 -10.56 -0.92 -11.23
N LEU A 87 -10.32 -2.20 -11.04
CA LEU A 87 -9.68 -2.76 -9.83
C LEU A 87 -8.22 -2.31 -9.71
N ARG A 88 -7.49 -2.25 -10.82
CA ARG A 88 -6.13 -1.71 -10.87
C ARG A 88 -6.11 -0.24 -10.46
N ALA A 89 -6.95 0.59 -11.07
CA ALA A 89 -7.04 2.01 -10.74
C ALA A 89 -7.41 2.26 -9.27
N GLN A 90 -8.29 1.45 -8.69
CA GLN A 90 -8.60 1.52 -7.26
C GLN A 90 -7.42 1.12 -6.38
N THR A 91 -6.69 0.06 -6.75
CA THR A 91 -5.48 -0.36 -6.05
C THR A 91 -4.43 0.73 -6.10
N ASP A 92 -4.14 1.28 -7.28
CA ASP A 92 -3.16 2.35 -7.46
C ASP A 92 -3.53 3.59 -6.63
N LYS A 93 -4.82 3.95 -6.61
CA LYS A 93 -5.34 5.04 -5.76
C LYS A 93 -5.19 4.73 -4.26
N ALA A 94 -5.46 3.49 -3.85
CA ALA A 94 -5.32 3.07 -2.46
C ALA A 94 -3.85 3.07 -2.01
N VAL A 95 -2.94 2.59 -2.86
CA VAL A 95 -1.49 2.62 -2.62
C VAL A 95 -1.01 4.07 -2.49
N ALA A 96 -1.38 4.95 -3.43
CA ALA A 96 -1.01 6.36 -3.37
C ALA A 96 -1.54 7.05 -2.09
N ALA A 97 -2.80 6.77 -1.70
CA ALA A 97 -3.37 7.31 -0.46
C ALA A 97 -2.66 6.77 0.79
N TYR A 98 -2.30 5.49 0.81
CA TYR A 98 -1.57 4.86 1.90
C TYR A 98 -0.15 5.45 2.04
N GLU A 99 0.58 5.58 0.94
CA GLU A 99 1.91 6.19 0.91
C GLU A 99 1.87 7.66 1.36
N ALA A 100 0.88 8.43 0.89
CA ALA A 100 0.67 9.81 1.32
C ALA A 100 0.36 9.89 2.82
N ALA A 101 -0.51 9.03 3.35
CA ALA A 101 -0.83 8.97 4.76
C ALA A 101 0.40 8.60 5.61
N LEU A 102 1.24 7.66 5.14
CA LEU A 102 2.47 7.27 5.81
C LEU A 102 3.51 8.40 5.82
N ALA A 103 3.65 9.12 4.70
CA ALA A 103 4.53 10.29 4.61
C ALA A 103 4.07 11.41 5.54
N GLN A 104 2.77 11.71 5.56
CA GLN A 104 2.17 12.70 6.45
C GLN A 104 2.38 12.32 7.93
N ALA A 105 2.11 11.06 8.30
CA ALA A 105 2.30 10.58 9.67
C ALA A 105 3.76 10.69 10.12
N ARG A 106 4.74 10.39 9.24
CA ARG A 106 6.17 10.58 9.53
C ARG A 106 6.54 12.04 9.71
N GLN A 107 6.00 12.92 8.86
CA GLN A 107 6.24 14.36 8.98
C GLN A 107 5.66 14.90 10.30
N ASP A 108 4.45 14.50 10.65
CA ASP A 108 3.80 14.97 11.88
C ASP A 108 4.45 14.39 13.13
N ALA A 109 4.90 13.13 13.11
CA ALA A 109 5.73 12.58 14.17
C ALA A 109 7.05 13.37 14.34
N GLY A 110 7.68 13.76 13.23
CA GLY A 110 8.88 14.61 13.23
C GLY A 110 8.62 15.98 13.85
N LYS A 111 7.51 16.63 13.48
CA LYS A 111 7.09 17.91 14.08
C LYS A 111 6.83 17.79 15.57
N ILE A 112 6.05 16.80 16.00
CA ILE A 112 5.74 16.56 17.41
C ILE A 112 7.03 16.34 18.20
N ALA A 113 7.98 15.56 17.67
CA ALA A 113 9.26 15.33 18.32
C ALA A 113 10.07 16.61 18.48
N GLU A 114 10.10 17.47 17.46
CA GLU A 114 10.81 18.75 17.51
C GLU A 114 10.13 19.76 18.44
N ASP A 115 8.82 19.93 18.33
CA ASP A 115 8.02 20.81 19.19
C ASP A 115 8.15 20.39 20.67
N THR A 116 8.12 19.09 20.95
CA THR A 116 8.33 18.55 22.30
C THR A 116 9.74 18.85 22.80
N ARG A 117 10.78 18.68 21.97
CA ARG A 117 12.16 19.04 22.34
C ARG A 117 12.31 20.52 22.63
N GLN A 118 11.69 21.38 21.83
CA GLN A 118 11.70 22.82 22.04
C GLN A 118 10.98 23.21 23.34
N SER A 119 9.79 22.66 23.58
CA SER A 119 9.03 22.89 24.82
C SER A 119 9.81 22.41 26.05
N ILE A 120 10.41 21.22 26.02
CA ILE A 120 11.22 20.70 27.13
C ILE A 120 12.43 21.60 27.39
N ARG A 121 13.11 22.07 26.34
CA ARG A 121 14.24 23.01 26.49
C ARG A 121 13.80 24.32 27.14
N ALA A 122 12.67 24.88 26.71
CA ALA A 122 12.10 26.09 27.30
C ALA A 122 11.74 25.89 28.77
N ASP A 123 11.11 24.76 29.11
CA ASP A 123 10.76 24.41 30.50
C ASP A 123 11.99 24.23 31.39
N ILE A 124 13.03 23.57 30.88
CA ILE A 124 14.30 23.39 31.60
C ILE A 124 14.96 24.74 31.84
N GLU A 125 15.01 25.61 30.82
CA GLU A 125 15.61 26.93 30.96
C GLU A 125 14.82 27.80 31.95
N GLY A 126 13.50 27.77 31.90
CA GLY A 126 12.64 28.46 32.86
C GLY A 126 12.87 27.96 34.30
N LYS A 127 12.91 26.64 34.50
CA LYS A 127 13.21 26.04 35.82
C LYS A 127 14.60 26.38 36.31
N ARG A 128 15.61 26.36 35.42
CA ARG A 128 16.98 26.77 35.75
C ARG A 128 17.04 28.21 36.20
N ALA A 129 16.41 29.13 35.48
CA ALA A 129 16.37 30.55 35.86
C ALA A 129 15.72 30.77 37.24
N VAL A 130 14.65 30.03 37.56
CA VAL A 130 14.02 30.08 38.89
C VAL A 130 14.95 29.56 39.98
N VAL A 131 15.58 28.40 39.76
CA VAL A 131 16.51 27.79 40.72
C VAL A 131 17.74 28.67 40.93
N GLU A 132 18.31 29.24 39.87
CA GLU A 132 19.45 30.14 39.95
C GLU A 132 19.12 31.41 40.76
N LYS A 133 17.91 31.96 40.56
CA LYS A 133 17.44 33.10 41.35
C LYS A 133 17.25 32.75 42.83
N ASP A 134 16.66 31.59 43.13
CA ASP A 134 16.49 31.11 44.51
C ASP A 134 17.86 30.88 45.18
N LEU A 135 18.80 30.26 44.45
CA LEU A 135 20.16 30.00 44.93
C LEU A 135 20.91 31.31 45.20
N GLY A 136 20.83 32.30 44.29
CA GLY A 136 21.43 33.62 44.49
C GLY A 136 20.86 34.35 45.71
N THR A 137 19.55 34.22 45.95
CA THR A 137 18.89 34.81 47.14
C THR A 137 19.41 34.14 48.41
N ARG A 138 19.42 32.80 48.47
CA ARG A 138 19.93 32.05 49.62
C ARG A 138 21.40 32.32 49.89
N MET A 139 22.21 32.47 48.85
CA MET A 139 23.63 32.78 48.98
C MET A 139 23.83 34.17 49.57
N SER A 140 23.07 35.16 49.11
CA SER A 140 23.09 36.51 49.70
C SER A 140 22.63 36.53 51.16
N GLU A 141 21.59 35.77 51.52
CA GLU A 141 21.12 35.63 52.90
C GLU A 141 22.17 34.94 53.79
N ALA A 142 22.80 33.88 53.28
CA ALA A 142 23.86 33.18 53.97
C ALA A 142 25.08 34.09 54.21
N ASP A 143 25.50 34.85 53.19
CA ASP A 143 26.58 35.83 53.31
C ASP A 143 26.25 36.90 54.36
N ALA A 144 25.03 37.45 54.33
CA ALA A 144 24.59 38.43 55.34
C ALA A 144 24.62 37.84 56.75
N ARG A 145 24.17 36.59 56.93
CA ARG A 145 24.21 35.88 58.21
C ARG A 145 25.65 35.63 58.68
N ILE A 146 26.55 35.22 57.78
CA ILE A 146 27.97 35.04 58.08
C ILE A 146 28.59 36.36 58.53
N GLN A 147 28.33 37.46 57.83
CA GLN A 147 28.85 38.78 58.22
C GLN A 147 28.30 39.23 59.56
N ALA A 148 27.01 39.03 59.81
CA ALA A 148 26.40 39.34 61.11
C ALA A 148 27.02 38.51 62.25
N SER A 149 27.18 37.20 62.05
CA SER A 149 27.84 36.32 63.04
C SER A 149 29.30 36.70 63.26
N LYS A 150 30.03 37.05 62.20
CA LYS A 150 31.42 37.54 62.29
C LYS A 150 31.49 38.84 63.10
N SER A 151 30.62 39.81 62.80
CA SER A 151 30.58 41.07 63.53
C SER A 151 30.20 40.88 65.00
N ALA A 152 29.23 40.00 65.28
CA ALA A 152 28.83 39.68 66.65
C ALA A 152 29.97 39.00 67.42
N ALA A 153 30.64 38.02 66.81
CA ALA A 153 31.79 37.34 67.41
C ALA A 153 32.93 38.33 67.71
N LEU A 154 33.29 39.17 66.74
CA LEU A 154 34.32 40.20 66.91
C LEU A 154 33.94 41.26 67.97
N GLY A 155 32.66 41.59 68.12
CA GLY A 155 32.17 42.46 69.19
C GLY A 155 32.30 41.83 70.58
N SER A 156 32.11 40.51 70.70
CA SER A 156 32.25 39.78 71.96
C SER A 156 33.72 39.55 72.37
N VAL A 157 34.68 39.63 71.43
CA VAL A 157 36.11 39.42 71.73
C VAL A 157 36.60 40.42 72.77
N ASP A 158 36.22 41.70 72.68
CA ASP A 158 36.69 42.73 73.62
C ASP A 158 36.21 42.44 75.06
N ALA A 159 34.97 41.97 75.21
CA ALA A 159 34.40 41.61 76.50
C ALA A 159 35.10 40.37 77.07
N ILE A 160 35.27 39.31 76.27
CA ILE A 160 35.95 38.08 76.69
C ILE A 160 37.42 38.36 77.04
N ALA A 161 38.10 39.20 76.26
CA ALA A 161 39.49 39.59 76.51
C ALA A 161 39.62 40.38 77.82
N THR A 162 38.71 41.32 78.09
CA THR A 162 38.67 42.09 79.34
C THR A 162 38.41 41.17 80.54
N GLU A 163 37.40 40.29 80.45
CA GLU A 163 37.06 39.33 81.51
C GLU A 163 38.22 38.37 81.79
N THR A 164 38.85 37.83 80.74
CA THR A 164 40.00 36.93 80.86
C THR A 164 41.21 37.64 81.46
N ALA A 165 41.51 38.85 81.01
CA ALA A 165 42.62 39.65 81.55
C ALA A 165 42.41 39.99 83.03
N GLN A 166 41.19 40.36 83.42
CA GLN A 166 40.83 40.64 84.81
C GLN A 166 40.95 39.39 85.69
N ALA A 167 40.47 38.24 85.22
CA ALA A 167 40.63 36.96 85.93
C ALA A 167 42.11 36.57 86.11
N LEU A 168 42.95 36.78 85.09
CA LEU A 168 44.39 36.52 85.17
C LEU A 168 45.09 37.43 86.20
N VAL A 169 44.78 38.73 86.21
CA VAL A 169 45.36 39.69 87.18
C VAL A 169 44.97 39.32 88.62
N ALA A 170 43.70 38.96 88.85
CA ALA A 170 43.23 38.49 90.14
C ALA A 170 43.96 37.21 90.60
N GLN A 171 44.20 36.25 89.69
CA GLN A 171 44.92 35.01 89.98
C GLN A 171 46.40 35.25 90.32
N LEU A 172 47.02 36.29 89.75
CA LEU A 172 48.41 36.71 90.00
C LEU A 172 48.57 37.57 91.26
N GLY A 173 47.47 37.86 91.98
CA GLY A 173 47.49 38.61 93.25
C GLY A 173 47.51 40.13 93.09
N GLY A 174 47.20 40.65 91.91
CA GLY A 174 47.01 42.09 91.67
C GLY A 174 45.55 42.51 91.82
N ASP A 175 45.32 43.74 92.30
CA ASP A 175 44.00 44.35 92.35
C ASP A 175 43.95 45.44 91.26
N ALA A 176 43.29 45.15 90.14
CA ALA A 176 43.18 46.07 89.02
C ALA A 176 41.72 46.46 88.80
N ASN A 177 41.48 47.76 88.71
CA ASN A 177 40.16 48.30 88.43
C ASN A 177 39.73 47.92 87.00
N GLU A 178 38.46 47.56 86.81
CA GLU A 178 37.87 47.16 85.53
C GLU A 178 38.09 48.23 84.44
N ALA A 179 38.07 49.51 84.82
CA ALA A 179 38.31 50.62 83.90
C ALA A 179 39.73 50.59 83.31
N ASP A 180 40.74 50.28 84.11
CA ASP A 180 42.14 50.26 83.69
C ASP A 180 42.46 49.03 82.84
N VAL A 181 41.88 47.87 83.19
CA VAL A 181 41.98 46.64 82.38
C VAL A 181 41.34 46.84 81.00
N ARG A 182 40.15 47.44 80.96
CA ARG A 182 39.46 47.73 79.69
C ARG A 182 40.24 48.73 78.82
N ALA A 183 40.88 49.73 79.42
CA ALA A 183 41.74 50.68 78.70
C ALA A 183 42.98 50.00 78.11
N ALA A 184 43.67 49.14 78.88
CA ALA A 184 44.85 48.41 78.42
C ALA A 184 44.54 47.41 77.29
N VAL A 185 43.41 46.70 77.37
CA VAL A 185 42.94 45.80 76.29
C VAL A 185 42.60 46.58 75.01
N ALA A 186 42.00 47.77 75.13
CA ALA A 186 41.70 48.62 73.99
C ALA A 186 42.97 49.19 73.32
N GLU A 187 43.98 49.56 74.12
CA GLU A 187 45.29 50.01 73.62
C GLU A 187 46.03 48.89 72.88
N ALA A 188 46.05 47.68 73.44
CA ALA A 188 46.68 46.50 72.81
C ALA A 188 46.01 46.12 71.48
N LYS A 189 44.69 46.29 71.35
CA LYS A 189 43.94 46.06 70.10
C LYS A 189 44.31 47.05 69.00
N GLY A 190 44.65 48.30 69.33
CA GLY A 190 45.02 49.34 68.36
C GLY A 190 46.48 49.28 67.88
N ALA A 191 47.31 48.47 68.52
CA ALA A 191 48.73 48.31 68.20
C ALA A 191 49.03 47.18 67.19
N VAL A 192 48.02 46.42 66.77
CA VAL A 192 48.08 45.32 65.78
C VAL A 192 47.32 45.71 64.53
#